data_AF-G0P812-F1
#
_entry.id   AF-G0P812-F1
#
_cell.length_a   1.000
_cell.length_b   1.000
_cell.length_c   1.000
_cell.angle_alpha   90.00
_cell.angle_beta   90.00
_cell.angle_gamma   90.00
#
_symmetry.space_group_name_H-M   'P 1'
#
loop_
_entity.id
_entity.type
_entity.pdbx_description
1 polymer ?
#
loop_
_entity_poly.entity_id
_entity_poly.type
_entity_poly.pdbx_seq_one_letter_code
_entity_poly.pdbx_strand_id
1 'polypeptide(L)'
;MFRTTLVLLLVASTVYTFVAPPSQATLACITCVATVKGVEAKVLAEGGHVAKKDVDAICLKEVPTHSAEHLCEEYGEHEVDVMVTMIKQGVPPKTICQELKKC
;
A
#
# COMPACT_ATOMS: atom_id res chain seq x y z
N MET A 1 -52.83 2.61 -8.14
CA MET A 1 -51.60 2.83 -8.92
C MET A 1 -50.60 3.84 -8.30
N PHE A 2 -50.80 4.30 -7.05
CA PHE A 2 -49.89 5.25 -6.37
C PHE A 2 -49.09 4.64 -5.20
N ARG A 3 -49.47 3.46 -4.70
CA ARG A 3 -48.82 2.82 -3.54
C ARG A 3 -47.52 2.09 -3.90
N THR A 4 -47.42 1.54 -5.12
CA THR A 4 -46.24 0.80 -5.57
C THR A 4 -45.10 1.72 -6.01
N THR A 5 -45.43 2.92 -6.49
CA THR A 5 -44.47 3.94 -6.92
C THR A 5 -43.77 4.63 -5.75
N LEU A 6 -44.43 4.77 -4.59
CA LEU A 6 -43.85 5.40 -3.41
C LEU A 6 -42.81 4.50 -2.70
N VAL A 7 -42.99 3.17 -2.77
CA VAL A 7 -42.10 2.20 -2.13
C VAL A 7 -40.77 2.06 -2.87
N LEU A 8 -40.77 2.22 -4.21
CA LEU A 8 -39.56 2.15 -5.02
C LEU A 8 -38.58 3.32 -4.79
N LEU A 9 -39.07 4.47 -4.32
CA LEU A 9 -38.25 5.67 -4.11
C LEU A 9 -37.44 5.63 -2.80
N LEU A 10 -37.82 4.79 -1.82
CA LEU A 10 -37.12 4.67 -0.55
C LEU A 10 -35.94 3.69 -0.59
N VAL A 11 -35.91 2.75 -1.53
CA VAL A 11 -34.86 1.72 -1.63
C VAL A 11 -33.60 2.23 -2.37
N ALA A 12 -33.71 3.33 -3.12
CA ALA A 12 -32.59 3.88 -3.88
C ALA A 12 -31.54 4.60 -3.01
N SER A 13 -31.86 4.95 -1.75
CA SER A 13 -30.98 5.78 -0.90
C SER A 13 -29.98 5.00 -0.03
N THR A 14 -30.05 3.67 0.04
CA THR A 14 -29.16 2.90 0.95
C THR A 14 -27.88 2.38 0.29
N VAL A 15 -27.66 2.67 -0.99
CA VAL A 15 -26.43 2.29 -1.72
C VAL A 15 -25.47 3.47 -1.89
N TYR A 16 -25.52 4.46 -0.99
CA TYR A 16 -24.32 5.24 -0.71
C TYR A 16 -23.47 4.40 0.24
N THR A 17 -22.77 3.41 -0.32
CA THR A 17 -21.56 2.91 0.32
C THR A 17 -20.69 4.13 0.54
N PHE A 18 -20.68 4.65 1.77
CA PHE A 18 -19.66 5.56 2.24
C PHE A 18 -18.33 4.82 2.07
N VAL A 19 -17.72 4.97 0.90
CA VAL A 19 -16.31 4.65 0.70
C VAL A 19 -15.59 5.77 1.43
N ALA A 20 -15.52 5.65 2.76
CA ALA A 20 -14.70 6.53 3.55
C ALA A 20 -13.28 6.42 2.98
N PRO A 21 -12.63 7.55 2.62
CA PRO A 21 -11.28 7.51 2.11
C PRO A 21 -10.41 6.76 3.13
N PRO A 22 -9.53 5.84 2.67
CA PRO A 22 -8.66 5.11 3.57
C PRO A 22 -7.90 6.11 4.44
N SER A 23 -7.84 5.85 5.75
CA SER A 23 -7.05 6.68 6.65
C SER A 23 -5.59 6.72 6.16
N GLN A 24 -4.87 7.82 6.42
CA GLN A 24 -3.48 7.98 5.98
C GLN A 24 -2.59 6.81 6.44
N ALA A 25 -2.84 6.27 7.63
CA ALA A 25 -2.16 5.07 8.15
C ALA A 25 -2.52 3.80 7.36
N THR A 26 -3.78 3.60 6.98
CA THR A 26 -4.18 2.47 6.12
C THR A 26 -3.52 2.57 4.75
N LEU A 27 -3.42 3.77 4.20
CA LEU A 27 -2.81 4.00 2.90
C LEU A 27 -1.29 3.75 2.96
N ALA A 28 -0.59 4.26 3.99
CA ALA A 28 0.82 3.97 4.25
C ALA A 28 1.11 2.47 4.41
N CYS A 29 0.22 1.74 5.07
CA CYS A 29 0.38 0.31 5.26
C CYS A 29 0.22 -0.47 3.93
N ILE A 30 -0.78 -0.11 3.12
CA ILE A 30 -1.00 -0.74 1.81
C ILE A 30 0.18 -0.45 0.87
N THR A 31 0.66 0.80 0.82
CA THR A 31 1.78 1.19 -0.03
C THR A 31 3.06 0.48 0.41
N CYS A 32 3.36 0.44 1.71
CA CYS A 32 4.51 -0.32 2.22
C CYS A 32 4.45 -1.79 1.82
N VAL A 33 3.31 -2.47 2.02
CA VAL A 33 3.19 -3.89 1.68
C VAL A 33 3.37 -4.13 0.19
N ALA A 34 2.88 -3.23 -0.66
CA ALA A 34 3.07 -3.30 -2.11
C ALA A 34 4.55 -3.10 -2.48
N THR A 35 5.21 -2.09 -1.90
CA THR A 35 6.64 -1.82 -2.11
C THR A 35 7.49 -3.02 -1.70
N VAL A 36 7.28 -3.57 -0.49
CA VAL A 36 8.03 -4.73 0.01
C VAL A 36 7.88 -5.93 -0.93
N LYS A 37 6.68 -6.20 -1.45
CA LYS A 37 6.46 -7.28 -2.44
C LYS A 37 7.20 -7.02 -3.75
N GLY A 38 7.20 -5.78 -4.25
CA GLY A 38 7.96 -5.43 -5.44
C GLY A 38 9.47 -5.57 -5.23
N VAL A 39 9.96 -5.18 -4.05
CA VAL A 39 11.36 -5.35 -3.66
C VAL A 39 11.73 -6.82 -3.54
N GLU A 40 10.88 -7.65 -2.94
CA GLU A 40 11.06 -9.10 -2.88
C GLU A 40 11.20 -9.72 -4.27
N ALA A 41 10.30 -9.35 -5.20
CA ALA A 41 10.39 -9.81 -6.58
C ALA A 41 11.72 -9.39 -7.26
N LYS A 42 12.19 -8.15 -7.00
CA LYS A 42 13.48 -7.67 -7.52
C LYS A 42 14.67 -8.36 -6.85
N VAL A 43 14.64 -8.62 -5.54
CA VAL A 43 15.68 -9.38 -4.82
C VAL A 43 15.83 -10.77 -5.44
N LEU A 44 14.71 -11.44 -5.73
CA LEU A 44 14.69 -12.76 -6.37
C LEU A 44 15.22 -12.73 -7.81
N ALA A 45 14.99 -11.65 -8.55
CA ALA A 45 15.43 -11.50 -9.94
C ALA A 45 16.90 -11.05 -10.08
N GLU A 46 17.38 -10.11 -9.25
CA GLU A 46 18.68 -9.46 -9.36
C GLU A 46 19.72 -9.96 -8.33
N GLY A 47 19.39 -11.01 -7.55
CA GLY A 47 20.32 -11.61 -6.59
C GLY A 47 20.59 -10.74 -5.36
N GLY A 48 19.64 -9.90 -4.97
CA GLY A 48 19.67 -9.14 -3.72
C GLY A 48 20.49 -7.86 -3.72
N HIS A 49 20.87 -7.33 -4.90
CA HIS A 49 21.27 -5.93 -5.06
C HIS A 49 20.03 -5.08 -5.29
N VAL A 50 19.51 -4.45 -4.23
CA VAL A 50 18.45 -3.46 -4.32
C VAL A 50 18.97 -2.18 -3.72
N ALA A 51 19.05 -1.11 -4.51
CA ALA A 51 19.42 0.21 -4.03
C ALA A 51 18.16 1.01 -3.64
N LYS A 52 18.33 2.07 -2.85
CA LYS A 52 17.25 2.99 -2.50
C LYS A 52 16.44 3.46 -3.72
N LYS A 53 17.12 3.89 -4.78
CA LYS A 53 16.48 4.31 -6.04
C LYS A 53 15.52 3.26 -6.64
N ASP A 54 15.81 1.98 -6.43
CA ASP A 54 14.98 0.89 -6.95
C ASP A 54 13.73 0.72 -6.06
N VAL A 55 13.89 0.86 -4.75
CA VAL A 55 12.77 0.91 -3.81
C VAL A 55 11.85 2.08 -4.12
N ASP A 56 12.41 3.28 -4.34
CA ASP A 56 11.64 4.47 -4.66
C ASP A 56 10.87 4.28 -5.97
N ALA A 57 11.52 3.74 -7.00
CA ALA A 57 10.89 3.46 -8.29
C ALA A 57 9.77 2.40 -8.19
N ILE A 58 9.98 1.35 -7.39
CA ILE A 58 8.96 0.32 -7.12
C ILE A 58 7.80 0.95 -6.36
N CYS A 59 8.09 1.71 -5.31
CA CYS A 59 7.06 2.35 -4.51
C CYS A 59 6.22 3.29 -5.36
N LEU A 60 6.83 4.19 -6.13
CA LEU A 60 6.11 5.12 -7.02
C LEU A 60 5.27 4.40 -8.08
N LYS A 61 5.73 3.23 -8.55
CA LYS A 61 4.97 2.41 -9.51
C LYS A 61 3.76 1.74 -8.88
N GLU A 62 3.88 1.29 -7.63
CA GLU A 62 2.82 0.56 -6.90
C GLU A 62 1.86 1.52 -6.15
N VAL A 63 2.25 2.78 -5.99
CA VAL A 63 1.44 3.81 -5.35
C VAL A 63 0.28 4.21 -6.26
N PRO A 64 -0.98 4.14 -5.77
CA PRO A 64 -2.15 4.37 -6.61
C PRO A 64 -2.45 5.86 -6.89
N THR A 65 -1.81 6.81 -6.20
CA THR A 65 -2.16 8.24 -6.29
C THR A 65 -0.98 9.18 -6.05
N HIS A 66 -1.00 10.35 -6.69
CA HIS A 66 -0.02 11.43 -6.47
C HIS A 66 0.08 11.84 -4.99
N SER A 67 -1.03 11.74 -4.26
CA SER A 67 -1.08 12.04 -2.82
C SER A 67 -0.26 11.09 -1.95
N ALA A 68 0.21 9.97 -2.48
CA ALA A 68 0.95 8.94 -1.74
C ALA A 68 2.42 8.82 -2.17
N GLU A 69 2.88 9.65 -3.10
CA GLU A 69 4.29 9.73 -3.52
C GLU A 69 5.20 10.13 -2.36
N HIS A 70 4.73 11.01 -1.48
CA HIS A 70 5.47 11.41 -0.28
C HIS A 70 5.78 10.22 0.66
N LEU A 71 4.96 9.16 0.63
CA LEU A 71 5.20 7.96 1.44
C LEU A 71 6.38 7.13 0.90
N CYS A 72 6.70 7.29 -0.39
CA CYS A 72 7.87 6.70 -1.01
C CYS A 72 9.13 7.51 -0.73
N GLU A 73 9.04 8.84 -0.77
CA GLU A 73 10.16 9.73 -0.47
C GLU A 73 10.63 9.62 0.98
N GLU A 74 9.74 9.18 1.88
CA GLU A 74 10.04 8.95 3.28
C GLU A 74 10.96 7.75 3.52
N TYR A 75 11.14 6.84 2.53
CA TYR A 75 12.05 5.70 2.70
C TYR A 75 13.50 6.16 2.84
N GLY A 76 14.06 5.97 4.02
CA GLY A 76 15.48 6.18 4.29
C GLY A 76 16.35 5.03 3.77
N GLU A 77 17.64 5.29 3.52
CA GLU A 77 18.64 4.24 3.21
C GLU A 77 18.61 3.11 4.28
N HIS A 78 18.42 3.48 5.54
CA HIS A 78 18.33 2.52 6.64
C HIS A 78 17.06 1.65 6.57
N GLU A 79 15.90 2.25 6.25
CA GLU A 79 14.64 1.50 6.13
C GLU A 79 14.68 0.54 4.95
N VAL A 80 15.33 0.94 3.85
CA VAL A 80 15.59 0.08 2.69
C VAL A 80 16.48 -1.10 3.06
N ASP A 81 17.55 -0.87 3.81
CA ASP A 81 18.46 -1.94 4.23
C ASP A 81 17.78 -2.94 5.18
N VAL A 82 16.99 -2.43 6.15
CA VAL A 82 16.16 -3.26 7.04
C VAL A 82 15.16 -4.08 6.23
N MET A 83 14.46 -3.46 5.28
CA MET A 83 13.51 -4.13 4.41
C MET A 83 14.17 -5.24 3.59
N VAL A 84 15.28 -4.95 2.90
CA VAL A 84 16.00 -5.95 2.09
C VAL A 84 16.53 -7.09 2.94
N THR A 85 17.05 -6.79 4.14
CA THR A 85 17.54 -7.79 5.08
C THR A 85 16.41 -8.71 5.55
N MET A 86 15.28 -8.15 5.95
CA MET A 86 14.11 -8.91 6.39
C MET A 86 13.50 -9.76 5.26
N ILE A 87 13.46 -9.24 4.03
CA ILE A 87 13.04 -9.99 2.84
C ILE A 87 13.96 -11.20 2.65
N LYS A 88 15.29 -11.02 2.73
CA LYS A 88 16.26 -12.13 2.63
C LYS A 88 16.10 -13.16 3.75
N GLN A 89 15.62 -12.76 4.92
CA GLN A 89 15.28 -13.64 6.04
C GLN A 89 13.93 -14.34 5.88
N GLY A 90 13.16 -14.05 4.83
CA GLY A 90 11.84 -14.64 4.59
C GLY A 90 10.75 -14.06 5.49
N VAL A 91 10.95 -12.86 6.05
CA VAL A 91 9.95 -12.18 6.88
C VAL A 91 8.78 -11.72 6.00
N PRO A 92 7.53 -11.98 6.38
CA PRO A 92 6.39 -11.62 5.55
C PRO A 92 6.23 -10.09 5.43
N PRO A 93 5.77 -9.57 4.27
CA PRO A 93 5.73 -8.13 3.99
C PRO A 93 5.00 -7.28 5.03
N LYS A 94 3.93 -7.83 5.60
CA LYS A 94 3.14 -7.15 6.64
C LYS A 94 3.95 -6.93 7.92
N THR A 95 4.77 -7.89 8.32
CA THR A 95 5.63 -7.79 9.51
C THR A 95 6.75 -6.79 9.27
N ILE A 96 7.34 -6.76 8.07
CA ILE A 96 8.33 -5.75 7.70
C ILE A 96 7.74 -4.33 7.82
N CYS A 97 6.52 -4.13 7.30
CA CYS A 97 5.86 -2.83 7.39
C CYS A 97 5.47 -2.41 8.81
N GLN A 98 5.22 -3.37 9.70
CA GLN A 98 5.01 -3.10 11.13
C GLN A 98 6.30 -2.65 11.82
N GLU A 99 7.43 -3.27 11.48
CA GLU A 99 8.75 -2.89 11.99
C GLU A 99 9.17 -1.50 11.50
N LEU A 100 8.83 -1.18 10.25
CA LEU A 100 9.01 0.16 9.67
C LEU A 100 7.97 1.19 10.16
N LYS A 101 7.04 0.81 11.05
CA LYS A 101 5.97 1.67 11.60
C LYS A 101 5.11 2.34 10.53
N LYS A 102 5.00 1.74 9.34
CA LYS A 102 4.08 2.13 8.26
C LYS A 102 2.75 1.38 8.36
N CYS A 103 2.76 0.25 9.07
CA CYS A 103 1.65 -0.48 9.68
C CYS A 103 1.92 -0.62 11.19
#